data_AF-F9XLV0-F1
#
_entry.id   AF-F9XLV0-F1
#
_cell.length_a   1.000
_cell.length_b   1.000
_cell.length_c   1.000
_cell.angle_alpha   90.00
_cell.angle_beta   90.00
_cell.angle_gamma   90.00
#
_symmetry.space_group_name_H-M   'P 1'
#
loop_
_entity.id
_entity.type
_entity.pdbx_description
1 polymer ?
#
loop_
_entity_poly.entity_id
_entity_poly.type
_entity_poly.pdbx_seq_one_letter_code
_entity_poly.pdbx_strand_id
1 'polypeptide(L)'
;MGFTIDAEKALWDDATYADVLVRCQGKEWHCHRVVLCPQSKFFAKSCLTYTSGDGVPNIQKPIVIDDKHSPEHVEFCLKFMYVHSNYYSANDVAKQEGLEDDRLFGISNLAYELGSPELMKWCATFLDEIIGGITTHEDNVQMINEIHSKCIDPAFIKVADDWERDDIEEFLQDVHARALLSEASVTKYLGSFERKMRNSETRALLSQESVDTFFDTLRRRTAAMGGQMADEVSGKGGKRKPMFNDPTYADLIIHFGPHNAPGTIHCHTNIVCTQSSFFRAGSMPRRAIGPTTDPVARRIYPTIFTIHPYYDGRAVQCVLQSLYHPRSTTKKWLQTCLWSQLFRVYELARLFGVKHLVEATSLAVKQVLEEMREAEDEELHHAQAIIAATPRLREVFEGALRELEIDEVMRSLGSFTIE
;
A
#
# COMPACT_ATOMS: atom_id res chain seq x y z
N MET A 1 -4.94 -0.06 -7.26
CA MET A 1 -4.17 1.18 -7.49
C MET A 1 -3.93 1.78 -6.12
N GLY A 2 -2.67 1.93 -5.71
CA GLY A 2 -2.27 2.54 -4.43
C GLY A 2 -2.04 4.04 -4.58
N PHE A 3 -1.84 4.74 -3.46
CA PHE A 3 -1.50 6.17 -3.46
C PHE A 3 -0.10 6.40 -4.04
N THR A 4 0.28 7.66 -4.27
CA THR A 4 1.64 8.02 -4.69
C THR A 4 2.65 7.59 -3.62
N ILE A 5 3.65 6.82 -4.02
CA ILE A 5 4.82 6.41 -3.24
C ILE A 5 5.42 7.57 -2.41
N ASP A 6 5.55 8.76 -3.02
CA ASP A 6 6.13 9.93 -2.36
C ASP A 6 5.26 10.50 -1.23
N ALA A 7 3.93 10.44 -1.38
CA ALA A 7 3.03 10.99 -0.36
C ALA A 7 2.86 10.03 0.81
N GLU A 8 2.83 8.71 0.57
CA GLU A 8 2.76 7.73 1.67
C GLU A 8 4.04 7.77 2.51
N LYS A 9 5.22 7.83 1.87
CA LYS A 9 6.48 8.01 2.62
C LYS A 9 6.48 9.32 3.42
N ALA A 10 6.06 10.43 2.81
CA ALA A 10 5.96 11.71 3.51
C ALA A 10 4.97 11.65 4.70
N LEU A 11 3.91 10.85 4.60
CA LEU A 11 2.94 10.65 5.69
C LEU A 11 3.48 9.81 6.84
N TRP A 12 4.44 8.91 6.59
CA TRP A 12 5.12 8.20 7.66
C TRP A 12 6.01 9.14 8.48
N ASP A 13 6.73 10.03 7.80
CA ASP A 13 7.67 10.97 8.44
C ASP A 13 6.96 12.20 9.06
N ASP A 14 5.69 12.46 8.71
CA ASP A 14 4.91 13.62 9.16
C ASP A 14 3.64 13.22 9.93
N ALA A 15 3.68 13.37 11.25
CA ALA A 15 2.56 13.12 12.15
C ALA A 15 1.45 14.20 12.12
N THR A 16 1.61 15.28 11.35
CA THR A 16 0.71 16.46 11.37
C THR A 16 -0.77 16.11 11.15
N TYR A 17 -1.06 15.07 10.37
CA TYR A 17 -2.43 14.65 10.04
C TYR A 17 -2.78 13.25 10.54
N ALA A 18 -2.00 12.73 11.50
CA ALA A 18 -2.25 11.42 12.09
C ALA A 18 -3.58 11.42 12.86
N ASP A 19 -4.41 10.41 12.59
CA ASP A 19 -5.75 10.24 13.14
C ASP A 19 -5.91 8.91 13.92
N VAL A 20 -4.79 8.21 14.12
CA VAL A 20 -4.70 7.00 14.94
C VAL A 20 -3.33 6.90 15.62
N LEU A 21 -3.34 6.56 16.90
CA LEU A 21 -2.13 6.29 17.70
C LEU A 21 -1.99 4.79 17.90
N VAL A 22 -0.86 4.21 17.50
CA VAL A 22 -0.50 2.81 17.76
C VAL A 22 0.54 2.78 18.86
N ARG A 23 0.41 1.87 19.83
CA ARG A 23 1.34 1.71 20.96
C ARG A 23 1.78 0.25 21.12
N CYS A 24 3.04 0.02 21.41
CA CYS A 24 3.63 -1.29 21.74
C CYS A 24 4.81 -1.09 22.70
N GLN A 25 4.81 -1.78 23.84
CA GLN A 25 5.88 -1.70 24.86
C GLN A 25 6.37 -0.26 25.18
N GLY A 26 5.44 0.69 25.29
CA GLY A 26 5.75 2.10 25.60
C GLY A 26 6.23 2.95 24.43
N LYS A 27 6.50 2.37 23.26
CA LYS A 27 6.74 3.11 22.01
C LYS A 27 5.42 3.44 21.33
N GLU A 28 5.37 4.60 20.69
CA GLU A 28 4.17 5.15 20.05
C GLU A 28 4.44 5.56 18.60
N TRP A 29 3.48 5.30 17.73
CA TRP A 29 3.50 5.70 16.33
C TRP A 29 2.21 6.43 15.97
N HIS A 30 2.37 7.63 15.41
CA HIS A 30 1.29 8.45 14.88
C HIS A 30 1.02 8.03 13.44
N CYS A 31 -0.09 7.35 13.21
CA CYS A 31 -0.44 6.73 11.95
C CYS A 31 -1.73 7.32 11.37
N HIS A 32 -2.11 6.81 10.20
CA HIS A 32 -3.21 7.29 9.38
C HIS A 32 -4.18 6.14 9.05
N ARG A 33 -5.45 6.23 9.46
CA ARG A 33 -6.49 5.21 9.21
C ARG A 33 -6.67 4.92 7.73
N VAL A 34 -6.60 5.97 6.90
CA VAL A 34 -6.69 5.87 5.44
C VAL A 34 -5.61 4.94 4.85
N VAL A 35 -4.47 4.80 5.53
CA VAL A 35 -3.36 3.94 5.10
C VAL A 35 -3.50 2.54 5.70
N LEU A 36 -3.74 2.45 7.02
CA LEU A 36 -3.74 1.17 7.73
C LEU A 36 -4.96 0.30 7.41
N CYS A 37 -6.16 0.87 7.47
CA CYS A 37 -7.41 0.10 7.40
C CYS A 37 -7.61 -0.66 6.07
N PRO A 38 -7.28 -0.10 4.89
CA PRO A 38 -7.37 -0.85 3.63
C PRO A 38 -6.40 -2.04 3.53
N GLN A 39 -5.37 -2.07 4.38
CA GLN A 39 -4.27 -3.04 4.30
C GLN A 39 -4.28 -4.07 5.43
N SER A 40 -5.12 -3.87 6.44
CA SER A 40 -5.16 -4.71 7.65
C SER A 40 -6.59 -4.82 8.16
N LYS A 41 -7.08 -6.06 8.23
CA LYS A 41 -8.38 -6.37 8.84
C LYS A 41 -8.39 -6.02 10.34
N PHE A 42 -7.25 -6.21 11.01
CA PHE A 42 -7.08 -5.83 12.41
C PHE A 42 -7.28 -4.33 12.61
N PHE A 43 -6.59 -3.49 11.84
CA PHE A 43 -6.73 -2.04 11.97
C PHE A 43 -8.12 -1.55 11.54
N ALA A 44 -8.70 -2.10 10.47
CA ALA A 44 -10.07 -1.80 10.08
C ALA A 44 -11.07 -2.06 11.22
N LYS A 45 -10.98 -3.23 11.88
CA LYS A 45 -11.83 -3.56 13.02
C LYS A 45 -11.56 -2.67 14.24
N SER A 46 -10.28 -2.45 14.56
CA SER A 46 -9.87 -1.67 15.74
C SER A 46 -10.27 -0.20 15.60
N CYS A 47 -10.17 0.36 14.39
CA CYS A 47 -10.59 1.73 14.09
C CYS A 47 -12.13 1.90 14.06
N LEU A 48 -12.90 0.84 13.84
CA LEU A 48 -14.37 0.88 13.95
C LEU A 48 -14.84 0.91 15.41
N THR A 49 -14.19 0.14 16.29
CA THR A 49 -14.44 0.19 17.75
C THR A 49 -13.97 1.50 18.40
N TYR A 50 -13.33 2.34 17.61
CA TYR A 50 -12.75 3.62 18.00
C TYR A 50 -13.75 4.76 17.98
N THR A 51 -14.95 4.57 17.43
CA THR A 51 -16.03 5.57 17.49
C THR A 51 -16.92 5.26 18.69
N SER A 52 -17.16 6.25 19.56
CA SER A 52 -18.17 6.12 20.61
C SER A 52 -19.57 5.94 20.01
N GLY A 53 -20.53 5.46 20.81
CA GLY A 53 -21.90 5.17 20.35
C GLY A 53 -22.68 6.40 19.81
N ASP A 54 -22.12 7.59 19.96
CA ASP A 54 -22.58 8.87 19.40
C ASP A 54 -21.97 9.20 18.02
N GLY A 55 -21.14 8.31 17.46
CA GLY A 55 -20.46 8.50 16.17
C GLY A 55 -19.24 9.43 16.24
N VAL A 56 -18.85 9.89 17.44
CA VAL A 56 -17.65 10.71 17.62
C VAL A 56 -16.43 9.78 17.68
N PRO A 57 -15.36 10.03 16.90
CA PRO A 57 -14.11 9.30 17.06
C PRO A 57 -13.59 9.51 18.48
N ASN A 58 -13.36 8.44 19.25
CA ASN A 58 -12.67 8.49 20.54
C ASN A 58 -11.17 8.59 20.29
N ILE A 59 -10.74 9.80 19.92
CA ILE A 59 -9.38 10.07 19.42
C ILE A 59 -8.26 9.78 20.44
N GLN A 60 -8.61 9.45 21.69
CA GLN A 60 -7.67 9.38 22.81
C GLN A 60 -7.22 7.96 23.18
N LYS A 61 -7.85 6.89 22.68
CA LYS A 61 -7.50 5.53 23.10
C LYS A 61 -6.50 4.90 22.13
N PRO A 62 -5.20 4.73 22.43
CA PRO A 62 -4.28 4.10 21.49
C PRO A 62 -4.72 2.67 21.10
N ILE A 63 -4.44 2.26 19.86
CA ILE A 63 -4.48 0.85 19.46
C ILE A 63 -3.23 0.19 20.04
N VAL A 64 -3.43 -0.69 21.01
CA VAL A 64 -2.33 -1.40 21.68
C VAL A 64 -2.07 -2.71 20.95
N ILE A 65 -0.82 -2.90 20.50
CA ILE A 65 -0.32 -4.19 20.01
C ILE A 65 0.24 -4.97 21.20
N ASP A 66 -0.01 -6.27 21.23
CA ASP A 66 0.41 -7.17 22.31
C ASP A 66 1.92 -7.10 22.57
N ASP A 67 2.31 -7.10 23.84
CA ASP A 67 3.70 -6.97 24.28
C ASP A 67 4.57 -8.18 23.89
N LYS A 68 4.01 -9.28 23.41
CA LYS A 68 4.78 -10.39 22.82
C LYS A 68 5.53 -10.00 21.54
N HIS A 69 5.13 -8.92 20.88
CA HIS A 69 5.79 -8.40 19.68
C HIS A 69 6.81 -7.34 20.04
N SER A 70 7.98 -7.38 19.41
CA SER A 70 8.98 -6.32 19.60
C SER A 70 8.53 -5.01 18.93
N PRO A 71 8.89 -3.85 19.49
CA PRO A 71 8.61 -2.56 18.86
C PRO A 71 9.20 -2.43 17.45
N GLU A 72 10.31 -3.11 17.17
CA GLU A 72 10.96 -3.13 15.87
C GLU A 72 10.10 -3.86 14.81
N HIS A 73 9.49 -5.00 15.17
CA HIS A 73 8.58 -5.71 14.27
C HIS A 73 7.33 -4.86 13.98
N VAL A 74 6.78 -4.19 15.00
CA VAL A 74 5.64 -3.29 14.84
C VAL A 74 5.98 -2.12 13.92
N GLU A 75 7.12 -1.46 14.15
CA GLU A 75 7.57 -0.37 13.29
C GLU A 75 7.76 -0.82 11.84
N PHE A 76 8.38 -1.98 11.62
CA PHE A 76 8.55 -2.52 10.28
C PHE A 76 7.21 -2.78 9.59
N CYS A 77 6.28 -3.48 10.25
CA CYS A 77 4.95 -3.76 9.71
C CYS A 77 4.18 -2.47 9.38
N LEU A 78 4.26 -1.46 10.24
CA LEU A 78 3.63 -0.15 10.00
C LEU A 78 4.29 0.55 8.82
N LYS A 79 5.62 0.68 8.79
CA LYS A 79 6.37 1.26 7.67
C LYS A 79 6.03 0.58 6.36
N PHE A 80 5.99 -0.75 6.35
CA PHE A 80 5.63 -1.52 5.16
C PHE A 80 4.29 -1.07 4.58
N MET A 81 3.27 -0.84 5.41
CA MET A 81 1.97 -0.33 4.93
C MET A 81 2.06 1.06 4.27
N TYR A 82 3.06 1.88 4.60
CA TYR A 82 3.31 3.17 3.95
C TYR A 82 4.21 3.08 2.72
N VAL A 83 5.21 2.20 2.70
CA VAL A 83 6.26 2.24 1.67
C VAL A 83 6.39 0.98 0.81
N HIS A 84 5.50 -0.03 0.95
CA HIS A 84 5.65 -1.32 0.26
C HIS A 84 5.79 -1.25 -1.26
N SER A 85 5.29 -0.19 -1.89
CA SER A 85 5.44 0.06 -3.32
C SER A 85 6.90 0.28 -3.78
N ASN A 86 7.83 0.57 -2.86
CA ASN A 86 9.27 0.70 -3.12
C ASN A 86 10.07 -0.59 -2.93
N TYR A 87 9.42 -1.66 -2.45
CA TYR A 87 10.11 -2.91 -2.17
C TYR A 87 10.12 -3.78 -3.44
N TYR A 88 11.17 -3.58 -4.24
CA TYR A 88 11.37 -4.30 -5.51
C TYR A 88 11.80 -5.77 -5.30
N SER A 89 12.57 -6.06 -4.25
CA SER A 89 12.94 -7.40 -3.80
C SER A 89 12.97 -7.41 -2.27
N ALA A 90 12.58 -8.52 -1.66
CA ALA A 90 12.56 -8.64 -0.22
C ALA A 90 13.97 -8.59 0.40
N ASN A 91 14.97 -9.15 -0.31
CA ASN A 91 16.38 -9.07 0.06
C ASN A 91 16.91 -7.63 0.17
N ASP A 92 16.53 -6.75 -0.76
CA ASP A 92 16.96 -5.35 -0.71
C ASP A 92 16.41 -4.63 0.52
N VAL A 93 15.15 -4.92 0.88
CA VAL A 93 14.52 -4.38 2.10
C VAL A 93 15.22 -4.88 3.35
N ALA A 94 15.48 -6.18 3.42
CA ALA A 94 16.13 -6.78 4.58
C ALA A 94 17.52 -6.18 4.79
N LYS A 95 18.29 -5.99 3.73
CA LYS A 95 19.60 -5.31 3.80
C LYS A 95 19.46 -3.85 4.21
N GLN A 96 18.50 -3.12 3.66
CA GLN A 96 18.30 -1.70 3.96
C GLN A 96 17.86 -1.48 5.41
N GLU A 97 16.97 -2.32 5.92
CA GLU A 97 16.42 -2.22 7.28
C GLU A 97 17.25 -3.00 8.31
N GLY A 98 18.33 -3.68 7.88
CA GLY A 98 19.17 -4.49 8.75
C GLY A 98 18.39 -5.61 9.44
N LEU A 99 17.49 -6.28 8.72
CA LEU A 99 16.73 -7.41 9.23
C LEU A 99 17.62 -8.65 9.24
N GLU A 100 17.88 -9.16 10.45
CA GLU A 100 18.42 -10.50 10.66
C GLU A 100 17.31 -11.54 10.47
N ASP A 101 17.68 -12.77 10.10
CA ASP A 101 16.76 -13.87 9.79
C ASP A 101 15.76 -14.13 10.93
N ASP A 102 16.21 -14.01 12.18
CA ASP A 102 15.37 -14.18 13.38
C ASP A 102 14.20 -13.19 13.46
N ARG A 103 14.31 -12.00 12.84
CA ARG A 103 13.24 -10.99 12.85
C ARG A 103 12.11 -11.35 11.90
N LEU A 104 12.37 -12.17 10.89
CA LEU A 104 11.36 -12.55 9.91
C LEU A 104 10.17 -13.26 10.56
N PHE A 105 10.42 -14.16 11.52
CA PHE A 105 9.35 -14.88 12.20
C PHE A 105 8.45 -13.94 13.00
N GLY A 106 9.04 -12.98 13.71
CA GLY A 106 8.29 -11.98 14.45
C GLY A 106 7.45 -11.09 13.54
N ILE A 107 8.01 -10.65 12.41
CA ILE A 107 7.29 -9.87 11.41
C ILE A 107 6.16 -10.69 10.77
N SER A 108 6.42 -11.94 10.39
CA SER A 108 5.44 -12.84 9.77
C SER A 108 4.26 -13.13 10.71
N ASN A 109 4.55 -13.46 11.98
CA ASN A 109 3.52 -13.68 12.99
C ASN A 109 2.66 -12.42 13.21
N LEU A 110 3.29 -11.25 13.30
CA LEU A 110 2.57 -9.99 13.41
C LEU A 110 1.76 -9.70 12.14
N ALA A 111 2.29 -9.96 10.94
CA ALA A 111 1.59 -9.77 9.68
C ALA A 111 0.30 -10.61 9.61
N TYR A 112 0.37 -11.85 10.06
CA TYR A 112 -0.76 -12.76 10.18
C TYR A 112 -1.82 -12.22 11.15
N GLU A 113 -1.43 -11.78 12.35
CA GLU A 113 -2.34 -11.21 13.34
C GLU A 113 -2.97 -9.90 12.89
N LEU A 114 -2.21 -9.06 12.19
CA LEU A 114 -2.71 -7.84 11.56
C LEU A 114 -3.68 -8.16 10.40
N GLY A 115 -3.68 -9.40 9.90
CA GLY A 115 -4.47 -9.83 8.76
C GLY A 115 -4.10 -9.02 7.51
N SER A 116 -2.80 -8.84 7.26
CA SER A 116 -2.28 -8.05 6.14
C SER A 116 -1.76 -8.96 5.02
N PRO A 117 -2.54 -9.18 3.93
CA PRO A 117 -2.21 -10.16 2.90
C PRO A 117 -0.95 -9.81 2.10
N GLU A 118 -0.72 -8.53 1.81
CA GLU A 118 0.48 -8.11 1.06
C GLU A 118 1.75 -8.28 1.90
N LEU A 119 1.69 -8.00 3.21
CA LEU A 119 2.81 -8.19 4.10
C LEU A 119 3.11 -9.68 4.32
N MET A 120 2.09 -10.52 4.49
CA MET A 120 2.26 -11.98 4.55
C MET A 120 2.89 -12.51 3.26
N LYS A 121 2.41 -12.06 2.10
CA LYS A 121 2.98 -12.42 0.79
C LYS A 121 4.45 -11.99 0.68
N TRP A 122 4.79 -10.78 1.13
CA TRP A 122 6.17 -10.31 1.15
C TRP A 122 7.05 -11.19 2.05
N CYS A 123 6.58 -11.53 3.25
CA CYS A 123 7.31 -12.41 4.15
C CYS A 123 7.56 -13.77 3.48
N ALA A 124 6.56 -14.35 2.80
CA ALA A 124 6.70 -15.64 2.12
C ALA A 124 7.75 -15.59 1.00
N THR A 125 7.72 -14.54 0.18
CA THR A 125 8.76 -14.33 -0.85
C THR A 125 10.15 -14.15 -0.26
N PHE A 126 10.27 -13.45 0.87
CA PHE A 126 11.56 -13.30 1.56
C PHE A 126 12.08 -14.64 2.09
N LEU A 127 11.19 -15.47 2.63
CA LEU A 127 11.55 -16.81 3.10
C LEU A 127 12.03 -17.69 1.93
N ASP A 128 11.33 -17.66 0.80
CA ASP A 128 11.76 -18.37 -0.42
C ASP A 128 13.16 -17.92 -0.88
N GLU A 129 13.46 -16.61 -0.78
CA GLU A 129 14.79 -16.05 -1.12
C GLU A 129 15.88 -16.52 -0.14
N ILE A 130 15.61 -16.53 1.18
CA ILE A 130 16.55 -17.05 2.18
C ILE A 130 16.89 -18.51 1.87
N ILE A 131 15.87 -19.29 1.55
CA ILE A 131 16.01 -20.74 1.39
C ILE A 131 16.65 -21.10 0.06
N GLY A 132 16.38 -20.35 -1.01
CA GLY A 132 17.16 -20.44 -2.23
C GLY A 132 18.65 -20.11 -2.04
N GLY A 133 19.00 -19.42 -0.94
CA GLY A 133 20.39 -19.16 -0.55
C GLY A 133 21.03 -20.24 0.32
N ILE A 134 20.25 -21.18 0.87
CA ILE A 134 20.77 -22.28 1.69
C ILE A 134 21.48 -23.29 0.79
N THR A 135 22.70 -23.68 1.16
CA THR A 135 23.54 -24.58 0.36
C THR A 135 23.72 -25.97 0.99
N THR A 136 23.32 -26.16 2.25
CA THR A 136 23.47 -27.43 2.96
C THR A 136 22.12 -27.98 3.41
N HIS A 137 22.00 -29.31 3.48
CA HIS A 137 20.78 -29.96 3.98
C HIS A 137 20.58 -29.73 5.48
N GLU A 138 21.66 -29.59 6.25
CA GLU A 138 21.62 -29.31 7.68
C GLU A 138 20.94 -27.97 7.98
N ASP A 139 21.39 -26.90 7.29
CA ASP A 139 20.81 -25.56 7.43
C ASP A 139 19.34 -25.54 6.99
N ASN A 140 18.98 -26.31 5.95
CA ASN A 140 17.60 -26.39 5.46
C ASN A 140 16.68 -27.05 6.51
N VAL A 141 17.10 -28.19 7.09
CA VAL A 141 16.33 -28.85 8.17
C VAL A 141 16.25 -27.96 9.41
N GLN A 142 17.32 -27.23 9.75
CA GLN A 142 17.28 -26.27 10.86
C GLN A 142 16.23 -25.17 10.59
N MET A 143 16.22 -24.59 9.39
CA MET A 143 15.24 -23.57 9.01
C MET A 143 13.80 -24.10 9.07
N ILE A 144 13.54 -25.33 8.57
CA ILE A 144 12.22 -25.98 8.66
C ILE A 144 11.78 -26.11 10.12
N ASN A 145 12.68 -26.57 11.00
CA ASN A 145 12.40 -26.69 12.43
C ASN A 145 12.14 -25.33 13.09
N GLU A 146 12.85 -24.28 12.68
CA GLU A 146 12.61 -22.91 13.15
C GLU A 146 11.25 -22.39 12.69
N ILE A 147 10.85 -22.64 11.43
CA ILE A 147 9.51 -22.29 10.94
C ILE A 147 8.43 -22.99 11.77
N HIS A 148 8.55 -24.30 11.99
CA HIS A 148 7.57 -25.07 12.75
C HIS A 148 7.47 -24.64 14.23
N SER A 149 8.57 -24.19 14.83
CA SER A 149 8.61 -23.82 16.24
C SER A 149 8.26 -22.35 16.50
N LYS A 150 8.63 -21.43 15.60
CA LYS A 150 8.49 -19.99 15.79
C LYS A 150 7.32 -19.38 15.02
N CYS A 151 6.87 -19.98 13.91
CA CYS A 151 5.86 -19.37 13.04
C CYS A 151 4.43 -19.81 13.38
N ILE A 152 3.49 -18.87 13.36
CA ILE A 152 2.05 -19.14 13.53
C ILE A 152 1.27 -19.06 12.21
N ASP A 153 1.89 -18.54 11.13
CA ASP A 153 1.23 -18.41 9.83
C ASP A 153 1.10 -19.80 9.18
N PRO A 154 -0.14 -20.31 8.96
CA PRO A 154 -0.35 -21.60 8.31
C PRO A 154 0.25 -21.69 6.91
N ALA A 155 0.39 -20.57 6.20
CA ALA A 155 0.99 -20.54 4.87
C ALA A 155 2.48 -20.90 4.93
N PHE A 156 3.19 -20.39 5.93
CA PHE A 156 4.61 -20.67 6.18
C PHE A 156 4.83 -22.11 6.61
N ILE A 157 4.01 -22.58 7.55
CA ILE A 157 4.05 -23.98 8.02
C ILE A 157 3.84 -24.93 6.84
N LYS A 158 2.87 -24.62 5.96
CA LYS A 158 2.63 -25.42 4.76
C LYS A 158 3.85 -25.44 3.81
N VAL A 159 4.50 -24.29 3.61
CA VAL A 159 5.70 -24.22 2.76
C VAL A 159 6.84 -25.07 3.35
N ALA A 160 7.07 -25.00 4.66
CA ALA A 160 8.04 -25.86 5.34
C ALA A 160 7.69 -27.35 5.23
N ASP A 161 6.41 -27.71 5.40
CA ASP A 161 5.88 -29.07 5.19
C ASP A 161 6.09 -29.57 3.75
N ASP A 162 5.95 -28.67 2.76
CA ASP A 162 6.13 -28.97 1.35
C ASP A 162 7.61 -29.24 1.04
N TRP A 163 8.54 -28.42 1.54
CA TRP A 163 9.98 -28.65 1.42
C TRP A 163 10.45 -29.90 2.12
N GLU A 164 10.00 -30.09 3.37
CA GLU A 164 10.32 -31.30 4.11
C GLU A 164 9.90 -32.53 3.30
N ARG A 165 8.67 -32.55 2.76
CA ARG A 165 8.22 -33.68 1.95
C ARG A 165 9.06 -33.89 0.70
N ASP A 166 9.46 -32.82 0.02
CA ASP A 166 10.09 -32.91 -1.29
C ASP A 166 11.58 -33.30 -1.17
N ASP A 167 12.26 -32.90 -0.09
CA ASP A 167 13.71 -33.10 0.11
C ASP A 167 14.08 -34.15 1.18
N ILE A 168 13.10 -34.75 1.90
CA ILE A 168 13.37 -35.70 3.00
C ILE A 168 14.22 -36.91 2.62
N GLU A 169 14.20 -37.35 1.36
CA GLU A 169 15.08 -38.42 0.89
C GLU A 169 16.56 -38.01 0.94
N GLU A 170 16.86 -36.78 0.56
CA GLU A 170 18.20 -36.20 0.60
C GLU A 170 18.62 -35.91 2.05
N PHE A 171 17.68 -35.44 2.89
CA PHE A 171 17.92 -35.22 4.32
C PHE A 171 18.26 -36.52 5.07
N LEU A 172 17.65 -37.65 4.70
CA LEU A 172 17.93 -38.95 5.33
C LEU A 172 19.29 -39.54 4.93
N GLN A 173 19.83 -39.13 3.77
CA GLN A 173 21.15 -39.54 3.29
C GLN A 173 22.28 -38.74 3.95
N ASP A 174 22.01 -37.49 4.32
CA ASP A 174 22.95 -36.64 5.06
C ASP A 174 22.94 -36.96 6.56
N VAL A 175 24.12 -37.21 7.15
CA VAL A 175 24.23 -37.61 8.56
C VAL A 175 23.85 -36.47 9.51
N HIS A 176 24.17 -35.23 9.16
CA HIS A 176 23.93 -34.04 9.97
C HIS A 176 22.47 -33.60 9.88
N ALA A 177 21.93 -33.50 8.67
CA ALA A 177 20.52 -33.16 8.47
C ALA A 177 19.59 -34.19 9.13
N ARG A 178 19.90 -35.49 8.98
CA ARG A 178 19.12 -36.57 9.62
C ARG A 178 19.11 -36.47 11.15
N ALA A 179 20.17 -35.97 11.77
CA ALA A 179 20.22 -35.80 13.23
C ALA A 179 19.27 -34.69 13.74
N LEU A 180 18.88 -33.77 12.86
CA LEU A 180 17.99 -32.65 13.17
C LEU A 180 16.51 -32.92 12.81
N LEU A 181 16.22 -33.95 12.02
CA LEU A 181 14.84 -34.29 11.66
C LEU A 181 14.03 -34.72 12.88
N SER A 182 12.80 -34.21 12.97
CA SER A 182 11.88 -34.62 14.04
C SER A 182 11.40 -36.07 13.83
N GLU A 183 11.10 -36.80 14.91
CA GLU A 183 10.52 -38.15 14.81
C GLU A 183 9.20 -38.13 14.02
N ALA A 184 8.42 -37.04 14.14
CA ALA A 184 7.16 -36.86 13.42
C ALA A 184 7.39 -36.78 11.90
N SER A 185 8.38 -36.04 11.46
CA SER A 185 8.80 -35.88 10.07
C SER A 185 9.19 -37.21 9.43
N VAL A 186 10.08 -37.95 10.11
CA VAL A 186 10.52 -39.28 9.66
C VAL A 186 9.33 -40.25 9.58
N THR A 187 8.44 -40.21 10.58
CA THR A 187 7.23 -41.05 10.61
C THR A 187 6.27 -40.71 9.47
N LYS A 188 6.06 -39.41 9.19
CA LYS A 188 5.21 -38.91 8.09
C LYS A 188 5.75 -39.39 6.73
N TYR A 189 7.07 -39.32 6.53
CA TYR A 189 7.72 -39.83 5.32
C TYR A 189 7.57 -41.34 5.18
N LEU A 190 7.89 -42.13 6.22
CA LEU A 190 7.77 -43.59 6.16
C LEU A 190 6.34 -44.03 5.84
N GLY A 191 5.32 -43.36 6.40
CA GLY A 191 3.92 -43.64 6.08
C GLY A 191 3.50 -43.21 4.66
N SER A 192 4.13 -42.18 4.08
CA SER A 192 3.96 -41.79 2.68
C SER A 192 4.64 -42.78 1.73
N PHE A 193 5.88 -43.15 2.04
CA PHE A 193 6.67 -44.16 1.32
C PHE A 193 5.97 -45.52 1.32
N GLU A 194 5.41 -45.95 2.45
CA GLU A 194 4.58 -47.17 2.53
C GLU A 194 3.41 -47.14 1.56
N ARG A 195 2.68 -46.01 1.51
CA ARG A 195 1.53 -45.86 0.60
C ARG A 195 1.97 -45.89 -0.87
N LYS A 196 3.07 -45.23 -1.21
CA LYS A 196 3.66 -45.30 -2.56
C LYS A 196 4.05 -46.73 -2.92
N MET A 197 4.72 -47.44 -2.01
CA MET A 197 5.15 -48.83 -2.22
C MET A 197 3.96 -49.78 -2.41
N ARG A 198 2.89 -49.63 -1.60
CA ARG A 198 1.65 -50.41 -1.74
C ARG A 198 0.95 -50.21 -3.08
N ASN A 199 1.06 -49.00 -3.65
CA ASN A 199 0.43 -48.62 -4.91
C ASN A 199 1.33 -48.89 -6.14
N SER A 200 2.62 -49.12 -5.93
CA SER A 200 3.58 -49.41 -6.99
C SER A 200 3.58 -50.90 -7.38
N GLU A 201 3.79 -51.21 -8.67
CA GLU A 201 3.97 -52.58 -9.18
C GLU A 201 5.17 -53.31 -8.54
N THR A 202 6.08 -52.57 -7.88
CA THR A 202 7.28 -53.04 -7.16
C THR A 202 7.00 -53.94 -5.95
N ARG A 203 5.74 -54.13 -5.56
CA ARG A 203 5.31 -55.03 -4.47
C ARG A 203 5.83 -56.47 -4.63
N ALA A 204 6.13 -56.90 -5.86
CA ALA A 204 6.61 -58.24 -6.15
C ALA A 204 8.08 -58.52 -5.73
N LEU A 205 8.86 -57.49 -5.36
CA LEU A 205 10.32 -57.62 -5.15
C LEU A 205 10.76 -57.60 -3.68
N LEU A 206 9.89 -57.25 -2.74
CA LEU A 206 10.20 -57.31 -1.31
C LEU A 206 9.56 -58.55 -0.70
N SER A 207 10.35 -59.37 0.01
CA SER A 207 9.78 -60.52 0.70
C SER A 207 8.74 -60.04 1.71
N GLN A 208 7.56 -60.65 1.65
CA GLN A 208 6.39 -60.28 2.44
C GLN A 208 6.72 -60.19 3.95
N GLU A 209 7.63 -61.04 4.43
CA GLU A 209 8.02 -61.19 5.83
C GLU A 209 8.86 -60.01 6.38
N SER A 210 9.74 -59.42 5.56
CA SER A 210 10.58 -58.28 5.98
C SER A 210 9.78 -56.98 6.04
N VAL A 211 8.87 -56.82 5.07
CA VAL A 211 7.87 -55.76 5.01
C VAL A 211 6.97 -55.84 6.25
N ASP A 212 6.38 -57.01 6.50
CA ASP A 212 5.43 -57.17 7.61
C ASP A 212 6.07 -56.92 8.98
N THR A 213 7.32 -57.36 9.22
CA THR A 213 8.02 -57.15 10.51
C THR A 213 8.34 -55.66 10.78
N PHE A 214 8.77 -54.93 9.74
CA PHE A 214 9.01 -53.48 9.84
C PHE A 214 7.70 -52.72 10.09
N PHE A 215 6.64 -53.07 9.37
CA PHE A 215 5.33 -52.42 9.50
C PHE A 215 4.59 -52.77 10.79
N ASP A 216 4.81 -53.95 11.37
CA ASP A 216 4.25 -54.31 12.68
C ASP A 216 4.89 -53.48 13.80
N THR A 217 6.18 -53.16 13.66
CA THR A 217 6.90 -52.27 14.59
C THR A 217 6.41 -50.82 14.46
N LEU A 218 6.17 -50.36 13.22
CA LEU A 218 5.67 -49.02 12.95
C LEU A 218 4.22 -48.83 13.47
N ARG A 219 3.32 -49.78 13.19
CA ARG A 219 1.90 -49.72 13.63
C ARG A 219 1.74 -49.72 15.14
N ARG A 220 2.59 -50.45 15.87
CA ARG A 220 2.60 -50.44 17.35
C ARG A 220 2.95 -49.06 17.91
N ARG A 221 3.73 -48.25 17.19
CA ARG A 221 4.06 -46.86 17.56
C ARG A 221 2.99 -45.86 17.11
N THR A 222 2.45 -46.00 15.90
CA THR A 222 1.43 -45.08 15.36
C THR A 222 0.07 -45.19 16.07
N ALA A 223 -0.28 -46.37 16.60
CA ALA A 223 -1.49 -46.56 17.41
C ALA A 223 -1.50 -45.74 18.72
N ALA A 224 -0.35 -45.20 19.13
CA ALA A 224 -0.22 -44.39 20.34
C ALA A 224 -0.47 -42.88 20.13
N MET A 225 -0.66 -42.39 18.89
CA MET A 225 -0.58 -40.94 18.60
C MET A 225 -1.71 -40.35 17.73
N GLY A 226 -2.92 -40.93 17.69
CA GLY A 226 -3.98 -40.43 16.79
C GLY A 226 -4.72 -39.17 17.25
N GLY A 227 -4.76 -38.12 16.40
CA GLY A 227 -5.88 -37.15 16.35
C GLY A 227 -5.72 -35.86 15.51
N GLN A 228 -6.31 -35.84 14.28
CA GLN A 228 -6.83 -34.70 13.46
C GLN A 228 -5.81 -33.74 12.76
N MET A 229 -6.05 -33.08 11.61
CA MET A 229 -7.20 -32.86 10.70
C MET A 229 -6.72 -32.43 9.28
N ALA A 230 -7.65 -32.25 8.33
CA ALA A 230 -7.45 -31.98 6.90
C ALA A 230 -7.84 -30.55 6.43
N ASP A 231 -7.30 -30.22 5.24
CA ASP A 231 -7.84 -29.43 4.12
C ASP A 231 -7.81 -27.88 4.00
N GLU A 232 -7.39 -27.51 2.77
CA GLU A 232 -7.65 -26.35 1.91
C GLU A 232 -7.15 -24.94 2.28
N VAL A 233 -6.56 -24.23 1.29
CA VAL A 233 -7.02 -22.93 0.76
C VAL A 233 -6.28 -22.62 -0.56
N SER A 234 -7.01 -22.18 -1.59
CA SER A 234 -6.48 -21.43 -2.74
C SER A 234 -7.12 -20.02 -2.76
N GLY A 235 -6.32 -18.96 -2.79
CA GLY A 235 -6.76 -17.57 -2.68
C GLY A 235 -6.29 -16.70 -3.85
N LYS A 236 -7.23 -16.12 -4.60
CA LYS A 236 -6.99 -15.11 -5.64
C LYS A 236 -6.76 -13.73 -4.99
N GLY A 237 -5.67 -13.05 -5.34
CA GLY A 237 -5.30 -11.72 -4.81
C GLY A 237 -6.31 -10.61 -5.15
N GLY A 238 -6.73 -9.87 -4.13
CA GLY A 238 -7.72 -8.79 -4.23
C GLY A 238 -7.10 -7.46 -4.65
N LYS A 239 -7.67 -6.78 -5.66
CA LYS A 239 -7.30 -5.41 -6.03
C LYS A 239 -7.83 -4.41 -5.00
N ARG A 240 -6.98 -3.50 -4.50
CA ARG A 240 -7.37 -2.41 -3.58
C ARG A 240 -8.50 -1.55 -4.17
N LYS A 241 -9.51 -1.24 -3.35
CA LYS A 241 -10.62 -0.34 -3.69
C LYS A 241 -10.11 1.12 -3.80
N PRO A 242 -10.51 1.89 -4.83
CA PRO A 242 -10.14 3.31 -4.93
C PRO A 242 -10.77 4.11 -3.78
N MET A 243 -9.97 4.96 -3.12
CA MET A 243 -10.41 5.75 -1.95
C MET A 243 -10.88 7.18 -2.28
N PHE A 244 -10.74 7.62 -3.53
CA PHE A 244 -11.21 8.94 -3.93
C PHE A 244 -12.73 9.01 -3.87
N ASN A 245 -13.26 10.05 -3.22
CA ASN A 245 -14.69 10.22 -2.96
C ASN A 245 -15.34 9.08 -2.16
N ASP A 246 -14.53 8.32 -1.40
CA ASP A 246 -15.03 7.37 -0.41
C ASP A 246 -15.27 8.12 0.91
N PRO A 247 -16.48 8.09 1.49
CA PRO A 247 -16.75 8.74 2.77
C PRO A 247 -16.06 8.04 3.95
N THR A 248 -15.55 6.82 3.77
CA THR A 248 -14.88 6.05 4.82
C THR A 248 -13.60 6.77 5.26
N TYR A 249 -13.57 7.25 6.51
CA TYR A 249 -12.47 8.06 7.09
C TYR A 249 -12.29 9.45 6.47
N ALA A 250 -13.22 9.94 5.67
CA ALA A 250 -13.13 11.28 5.09
C ALA A 250 -13.30 12.34 6.19
N ASP A 251 -12.26 13.15 6.39
CA ASP A 251 -12.23 14.28 7.34
C ASP A 251 -12.17 15.65 6.63
N LEU A 252 -12.29 15.66 5.29
CA LEU A 252 -12.36 16.85 4.44
C LEU A 252 -13.54 16.73 3.46
N ILE A 253 -14.44 17.70 3.47
CA ILE A 253 -15.56 17.79 2.53
C ILE A 253 -15.36 19.02 1.66
N ILE A 254 -15.39 18.83 0.33
CA ILE A 254 -15.22 19.93 -0.62
C ILE A 254 -16.50 20.06 -1.44
N HIS A 255 -17.15 21.22 -1.31
CA HIS A 255 -18.27 21.64 -2.15
C HIS A 255 -17.78 22.47 -3.34
N PHE A 256 -18.36 22.27 -4.52
CA PHE A 256 -17.99 23.00 -5.73
C PHE A 256 -19.18 23.10 -6.69
N GLY A 257 -19.07 23.94 -7.72
CA GLY A 257 -20.15 24.17 -8.68
C GLY A 257 -21.21 25.15 -8.17
N PRO A 258 -22.30 25.35 -8.94
CA PRO A 258 -23.28 26.39 -8.66
C PRO A 258 -24.12 26.08 -7.41
N HIS A 259 -24.56 27.14 -6.70
CA HIS A 259 -25.28 27.02 -5.42
C HIS A 259 -26.55 26.16 -5.49
N ASN A 260 -27.17 26.04 -6.66
CA ASN A 260 -28.39 25.26 -6.88
C ASN A 260 -28.11 23.78 -7.24
N ALA A 261 -26.87 23.41 -7.54
CA ALA A 261 -26.46 22.04 -7.83
C ALA A 261 -24.99 21.81 -7.41
N PRO A 262 -24.67 21.94 -6.11
CA PRO A 262 -23.29 21.79 -5.66
C PRO A 262 -22.84 20.33 -5.77
N GLY A 263 -21.73 20.12 -6.45
CA GLY A 263 -20.96 18.89 -6.32
C GLY A 263 -20.35 18.80 -4.93
N THR A 264 -20.28 17.59 -4.38
CA THR A 264 -19.64 17.31 -3.10
C THR A 264 -18.65 16.17 -3.30
N ILE A 265 -17.42 16.35 -2.81
CA ILE A 265 -16.41 15.30 -2.79
C ILE A 265 -15.94 15.08 -1.36
N HIS A 266 -15.92 13.81 -0.96
CA HIS A 266 -15.30 13.35 0.28
C HIS A 266 -13.80 13.14 0.06
N CYS A 267 -13.00 13.80 0.88
CA CYS A 267 -11.55 13.78 0.84
C CYS A 267 -10.96 13.49 2.22
N HIS A 268 -9.67 13.22 2.23
CA HIS A 268 -8.87 13.00 3.43
C HIS A 268 -7.79 14.08 3.47
N THR A 269 -7.71 14.80 4.59
CA THR A 269 -6.78 15.92 4.77
C THR A 269 -5.33 15.47 4.67
N ASN A 270 -5.00 14.29 5.17
CA ASN A 270 -3.66 13.71 5.08
C ASN A 270 -3.21 13.51 3.62
N ILE A 271 -4.12 13.25 2.68
CA ILE A 271 -3.79 13.13 1.25
C ILE A 271 -3.76 14.51 0.58
N VAL A 272 -4.76 15.34 0.86
CA VAL A 272 -4.95 16.62 0.15
C VAL A 272 -4.01 17.71 0.68
N CYS A 273 -3.92 17.90 2.00
CA CYS A 273 -3.14 18.98 2.62
C CYS A 273 -1.62 18.77 2.53
N THR A 274 -1.16 17.52 2.46
CA THR A 274 0.26 17.21 2.24
C THR A 274 0.73 17.60 0.84
N GLN A 275 -0.19 17.72 -0.13
CA GLN A 275 0.12 18.05 -1.51
C GLN A 275 -0.34 19.45 -1.96
N SER A 276 -1.30 20.05 -1.25
CA SER A 276 -1.85 21.37 -1.54
C SER A 276 -1.52 22.36 -0.43
N SER A 277 -0.83 23.45 -0.79
CA SER A 277 -0.58 24.56 0.13
C SER A 277 -1.86 25.34 0.47
N PHE A 278 -2.81 25.43 -0.47
CA PHE A 278 -4.11 26.06 -0.25
C PHE A 278 -4.92 25.37 0.85
N PHE A 279 -5.13 24.04 0.72
CA PHE A 279 -5.89 23.29 1.71
C PHE A 279 -5.14 23.20 3.04
N ARG A 280 -3.80 23.06 3.01
CA ARG A 280 -2.97 23.11 4.22
C ARG A 280 -3.17 24.41 5.01
N ALA A 281 -3.15 25.55 4.34
CA ALA A 281 -3.34 26.85 4.99
C ALA A 281 -4.75 27.00 5.59
N GLY A 282 -5.77 26.45 4.92
CA GLY A 282 -7.16 26.50 5.41
C GLY A 282 -7.51 25.45 6.47
N SER A 283 -6.84 24.29 6.47
CA SER A 283 -7.10 23.17 7.39
C SER A 283 -6.28 23.23 8.68
N MET A 284 -5.31 24.12 8.76
CA MET A 284 -4.61 24.43 10.01
C MET A 284 -5.55 25.23 10.92
N PRO A 285 -5.81 24.79 12.16
CA PRO A 285 -6.57 25.60 13.09
C PRO A 285 -5.85 26.93 13.29
N ARG A 286 -6.54 28.05 13.03
CA ARG A 286 -6.06 29.39 13.40
C ARG A 286 -5.79 29.35 14.90
N ARG A 287 -4.50 29.24 15.29
CA ARG A 287 -3.96 29.18 16.67
C ARG A 287 -5.06 29.00 17.72
N ALA A 288 -5.37 27.74 18.06
CA ALA A 288 -6.08 27.47 19.29
C ALA A 288 -5.27 28.12 20.43
N ILE A 289 -5.90 29.05 21.15
CA ILE A 289 -5.35 29.70 22.33
C ILE A 289 -5.36 28.63 23.43
N GLY A 290 -4.35 27.76 23.46
CA GLY A 290 -4.26 26.69 24.46
C GLY A 290 -3.17 25.66 24.15
N PRO A 291 -2.46 25.14 25.17
CA PRO A 291 -1.34 24.22 25.00
C PRO A 291 -1.85 22.77 24.95
N THR A 292 -2.60 22.40 23.91
CA THR A 292 -2.81 20.97 23.62
C THR A 292 -1.83 20.56 22.53
N THR A 293 -0.71 19.96 22.94
CA THR A 293 0.38 19.50 22.07
C THR A 293 0.06 18.23 21.30
N ASP A 294 -1.07 17.58 21.56
CA ASP A 294 -1.49 16.34 20.90
C ASP A 294 -2.19 16.64 19.55
N PRO A 295 -1.59 16.28 18.40
CA PRO A 295 -2.17 16.49 17.08
C PRO A 295 -3.42 15.63 16.85
N VAL A 296 -3.55 14.49 17.53
CA VAL A 296 -4.61 13.49 17.30
C VAL A 296 -5.94 14.03 17.87
N ALA A 297 -5.93 14.66 19.05
CA ALA A 297 -7.13 15.18 19.72
C ALA A 297 -7.89 16.32 18.98
N ARG A 298 -7.44 16.78 17.81
CA ARG A 298 -7.85 18.07 17.21
C ARG A 298 -9.03 18.04 16.22
N ARG A 299 -9.66 16.91 15.88
CA ARG A 299 -10.71 16.89 14.84
C ARG A 299 -11.93 16.03 15.16
N ILE A 300 -12.92 16.67 15.78
CA ILE A 300 -14.25 16.08 16.05
C ILE A 300 -15.17 16.20 14.82
N TYR A 301 -14.91 17.13 13.90
CA TYR A 301 -15.77 17.40 12.74
C TYR A 301 -14.98 17.47 11.43
N PRO A 302 -15.58 17.06 10.29
CA PRO A 302 -14.95 17.20 9.00
C PRO A 302 -14.71 18.68 8.67
N THR A 303 -13.55 18.97 8.09
CA THR A 303 -13.25 20.32 7.58
C THR A 303 -14.03 20.53 6.30
N ILE A 304 -14.81 21.61 6.19
CA ILE A 304 -15.62 21.90 5.00
C ILE A 304 -15.00 23.06 4.22
N PHE A 305 -14.75 22.86 2.93
CA PHE A 305 -14.35 23.89 1.98
C PHE A 305 -15.41 24.07 0.91
N THR A 306 -15.62 25.32 0.49
CA THR A 306 -16.45 25.65 -0.67
C THR A 306 -15.59 26.32 -1.73
N ILE A 307 -15.42 25.64 -2.86
CA ILE A 307 -14.79 26.19 -4.05
C ILE A 307 -15.79 27.07 -4.77
N HIS A 308 -15.37 28.28 -5.14
CA HIS A 308 -16.24 29.25 -5.77
C HIS A 308 -16.89 28.68 -7.05
N PRO A 309 -18.20 28.86 -7.28
CA PRO A 309 -18.93 28.33 -8.45
C PRO A 309 -18.36 28.67 -9.82
N TYR A 310 -17.53 29.72 -9.88
CA TYR A 310 -16.80 30.14 -11.07
C TYR A 310 -15.89 29.04 -11.62
N TYR A 311 -15.28 28.22 -10.76
CA TYR A 311 -14.38 27.18 -11.20
C TYR A 311 -15.14 25.97 -11.73
N ASP A 312 -14.61 25.41 -12.82
CA ASP A 312 -15.21 24.23 -13.45
C ASP A 312 -15.20 23.03 -12.50
N GLY A 313 -16.38 22.50 -12.19
CA GLY A 313 -16.53 21.41 -11.24
C GLY A 313 -15.85 20.12 -11.68
N ARG A 314 -15.77 19.84 -12.98
CA ARG A 314 -15.07 18.66 -13.49
C ARG A 314 -13.56 18.80 -13.28
N ALA A 315 -13.01 19.98 -13.55
CA ALA A 315 -11.60 20.26 -13.31
C ALA A 315 -11.26 20.21 -11.80
N VAL A 316 -12.15 20.69 -10.92
CA VAL A 316 -11.99 20.52 -9.46
C VAL A 316 -11.91 19.04 -9.09
N GLN A 317 -12.84 18.24 -9.59
CA GLN A 317 -12.86 16.79 -9.36
C GLN A 317 -11.58 16.13 -9.91
N CYS A 318 -11.15 16.47 -11.12
CA CYS A 318 -9.96 15.92 -11.75
C CYS A 318 -8.69 16.24 -10.95
N VAL A 319 -8.50 17.50 -10.54
CA VAL A 319 -7.33 17.90 -9.74
C VAL A 319 -7.34 17.17 -8.40
N LEU A 320 -8.46 17.14 -7.69
CA LEU A 320 -8.55 16.43 -6.41
C LEU A 320 -8.33 14.93 -6.58
N GLN A 321 -8.90 14.33 -7.63
CA GLN A 321 -8.69 12.92 -7.95
C GLN A 321 -7.23 12.62 -8.25
N SER A 322 -6.51 13.52 -8.94
CA SER A 322 -5.09 13.33 -9.26
C SER A 322 -4.23 13.20 -8.00
N LEU A 323 -4.60 13.83 -6.88
CA LEU A 323 -3.89 13.71 -5.61
C LEU A 323 -3.94 12.29 -5.00
N TYR A 324 -4.87 11.45 -5.46
CA TYR A 324 -5.05 10.06 -5.03
C TYR A 324 -4.34 9.07 -5.97
N HIS A 325 -3.75 9.53 -7.07
CA HIS A 325 -3.13 8.68 -8.08
C HIS A 325 -1.61 8.87 -8.14
N PRO A 326 -0.82 7.81 -8.44
CA PRO A 326 0.62 7.90 -8.60
C PRO A 326 1.05 9.00 -9.57
N ARG A 327 2.08 9.79 -9.22
CA ARG A 327 2.60 10.90 -10.04
C ARG A 327 3.10 10.43 -11.41
N SER A 328 3.56 9.18 -11.47
CA SER A 328 3.98 8.52 -12.73
C SER A 328 2.84 8.43 -13.75
N THR A 329 1.58 8.43 -13.30
CA THR A 329 0.40 8.39 -14.18
C THR A 329 -0.05 9.78 -14.64
N THR A 330 0.41 10.86 -13.98
CA THR A 330 -0.02 12.23 -14.26
C THR A 330 0.24 12.62 -15.71
N LYS A 331 1.45 12.36 -16.23
CA LYS A 331 1.78 12.69 -17.63
C LYS A 331 0.85 11.98 -18.62
N LYS A 332 0.62 10.68 -18.43
CA LYS A 332 -0.26 9.88 -19.29
C LYS A 332 -1.71 10.36 -19.21
N TRP A 333 -2.18 10.72 -18.02
CA TRP A 333 -3.51 11.28 -17.84
C TRP A 333 -3.66 12.63 -18.56
N LEU A 334 -2.70 13.55 -18.40
CA LEU A 334 -2.74 14.86 -19.04
C LEU A 334 -2.78 14.75 -20.58
N GLN A 335 -2.10 13.75 -21.17
CA GLN A 335 -2.16 13.47 -22.61
C GLN A 335 -3.56 13.06 -23.11
N THR A 336 -4.45 12.63 -22.22
CA THR A 336 -5.85 12.29 -22.57
C THR A 336 -6.81 13.46 -22.40
N CYS A 337 -6.36 14.57 -21.82
CA CYS A 337 -7.20 15.75 -21.63
C CYS A 337 -7.28 16.56 -22.91
N LEU A 338 -8.47 17.12 -23.17
CA LEU A 338 -8.62 18.15 -24.20
C LEU A 338 -7.83 19.40 -23.79
N TRP A 339 -7.35 20.18 -24.77
CA TRP A 339 -6.60 21.41 -24.51
C TRP A 339 -7.35 22.36 -23.56
N SER A 340 -8.66 22.52 -23.75
CA SER A 340 -9.51 23.37 -22.92
C SER A 340 -9.65 22.88 -21.48
N GLN A 341 -9.52 21.57 -21.26
CA GLN A 341 -9.48 20.97 -19.92
C GLN A 341 -8.12 21.18 -19.26
N LEU A 342 -7.03 21.07 -20.02
CA LEU A 342 -5.66 21.28 -19.50
C LEU A 342 -5.49 22.66 -18.87
N PHE A 343 -6.02 23.73 -19.50
CA PHE A 343 -5.98 25.08 -18.92
C PHE A 343 -6.74 25.19 -17.59
N ARG A 344 -7.93 24.57 -17.50
CA ARG A 344 -8.73 24.57 -16.26
C ARG A 344 -8.03 23.79 -15.15
N VAL A 345 -7.39 22.67 -15.50
CA VAL A 345 -6.60 21.88 -14.56
C VAL A 345 -5.36 22.67 -14.10
N TYR A 346 -4.67 23.36 -15.00
CA TYR A 346 -3.52 24.23 -14.64
C TYR A 346 -3.94 25.37 -13.70
N GLU A 347 -5.02 26.09 -14.02
CA GLU A 347 -5.56 27.16 -13.16
C GLU A 347 -5.86 26.65 -11.75
N LEU A 348 -6.57 25.51 -11.64
CA LEU A 348 -6.91 24.92 -10.36
C LEU A 348 -5.69 24.34 -9.63
N ALA A 349 -4.73 23.77 -10.34
CA ALA A 349 -3.48 23.30 -9.76
C ALA A 349 -2.71 24.47 -9.12
N ARG A 350 -2.71 25.65 -9.75
CA ARG A 350 -2.12 26.87 -9.18
C ARG A 350 -2.91 27.38 -7.99
N LEU A 351 -4.25 27.46 -8.11
CA LEU A 351 -5.12 27.87 -7.01
C LEU A 351 -4.91 26.99 -5.77
N PHE A 352 -4.88 25.67 -5.97
CA PHE A 352 -4.65 24.72 -4.89
C PHE A 352 -3.18 24.67 -4.47
N GLY A 353 -2.27 25.29 -5.22
CA GLY A 353 -0.84 25.31 -4.96
C GLY A 353 -0.23 23.90 -4.95
N VAL A 354 -0.61 23.07 -5.93
CA VAL A 354 -0.12 21.70 -6.15
C VAL A 354 1.05 21.73 -7.12
N LYS A 355 2.27 21.97 -6.62
CA LYS A 355 3.47 22.28 -7.43
C LYS A 355 3.74 21.31 -8.58
N HIS A 356 3.80 20.00 -8.28
CA HIS A 356 4.10 18.98 -9.30
C HIS A 356 3.05 18.95 -10.43
N LEU A 357 1.78 19.23 -10.10
CA LEU A 357 0.72 19.27 -11.10
C LEU A 357 0.79 20.56 -11.91
N VAL A 358 1.15 21.69 -11.30
CA VAL A 358 1.42 22.94 -12.02
C VAL A 358 2.54 22.74 -13.04
N GLU A 359 3.65 22.12 -12.65
CA GLU A 359 4.77 21.82 -13.55
C GLU A 359 4.34 20.89 -14.70
N ALA A 360 3.66 19.78 -14.39
CA ALA A 360 3.24 18.80 -15.39
C ALA A 360 2.19 19.36 -16.37
N THR A 361 1.19 20.10 -15.87
CA THR A 361 0.15 20.72 -16.70
C THR A 361 0.71 21.87 -17.52
N SER A 362 1.67 22.63 -16.97
CA SER A 362 2.38 23.67 -17.71
C SER A 362 3.10 23.08 -18.92
N LEU A 363 3.88 22.01 -18.73
CA LEU A 363 4.56 21.32 -19.83
C LEU A 363 3.59 20.78 -20.88
N ALA A 364 2.48 20.17 -20.45
CA ALA A 364 1.45 19.67 -21.37
C ALA A 364 0.80 20.81 -22.17
N VAL A 365 0.54 21.95 -21.52
CA VAL A 365 0.02 23.16 -22.18
C VAL A 365 1.02 23.70 -23.22
N LYS A 366 2.33 23.73 -22.90
CA LYS A 366 3.36 24.13 -23.89
C LYS A 366 3.29 23.29 -25.14
N GLN A 367 3.31 21.97 -24.96
CA GLN A 367 3.34 21.00 -26.05
C GLN A 367 2.12 21.19 -26.96
N VAL A 368 0.92 21.31 -26.37
CA VAL A 368 -0.30 21.53 -27.14
C VAL A 368 -0.26 22.85 -27.92
N LEU A 369 0.27 23.93 -27.33
CA LEU A 369 0.39 25.21 -28.03
C LEU A 369 1.40 25.17 -29.20
N GLU A 370 2.49 24.42 -29.05
CA GLU A 370 3.47 24.19 -30.11
C GLU A 370 2.86 23.36 -31.25
N GLU A 371 2.13 22.29 -30.93
CA GLU A 371 1.43 21.45 -31.90
C GLU A 371 0.36 22.25 -32.67
N MET A 372 -0.44 23.06 -31.97
CA MET A 372 -1.47 23.91 -32.61
C MET A 372 -0.84 25.00 -33.51
N ARG A 373 0.34 25.52 -33.14
CA ARG A 373 1.08 26.49 -33.96
C ARG A 373 1.58 25.85 -35.25
N GLU A 374 2.11 24.63 -35.18
CA GLU A 374 2.62 23.89 -36.34
C GLU A 374 1.51 23.44 -37.30
N ALA A 375 0.29 23.24 -36.77
CA ALA A 375 -0.85 22.76 -37.55
C ALA A 375 -1.61 23.84 -38.33
N GLU A 376 -1.32 25.14 -38.13
CA GLU A 376 -2.13 26.28 -38.65
C GLU A 376 -3.66 26.08 -38.46
N ASP A 377 -4.04 25.48 -37.32
CA ASP A 377 -5.38 24.93 -37.12
C ASP A 377 -6.42 26.02 -36.77
N GLU A 378 -7.65 25.90 -37.29
CA GLU A 378 -8.80 26.73 -36.88
C GLU A 378 -9.05 26.64 -35.37
N GLU A 379 -8.66 25.52 -34.73
CA GLU A 379 -8.70 25.38 -33.28
C GLU A 379 -7.80 26.39 -32.54
N LEU A 380 -6.68 26.83 -33.14
CA LEU A 380 -5.82 27.86 -32.53
C LEU A 380 -6.54 29.20 -32.46
N HIS A 381 -7.26 29.58 -33.52
CA HIS A 381 -8.09 30.77 -33.54
C HIS A 381 -9.26 30.68 -32.55
N HIS A 382 -9.87 29.50 -32.41
CA HIS A 382 -10.92 29.28 -31.41
C HIS A 382 -10.38 29.36 -29.97
N ALA A 383 -9.20 28.78 -29.71
CA ALA A 383 -8.52 28.87 -28.42
C ALA A 383 -8.13 30.31 -28.09
N GLN A 384 -7.56 31.03 -29.05
CA GLN A 384 -7.26 32.46 -28.94
C GLN A 384 -8.53 33.28 -28.61
N ALA A 385 -9.65 33.00 -29.28
CA ALA A 385 -10.91 33.68 -29.03
C ALA A 385 -11.45 33.40 -27.61
N ILE A 386 -11.36 32.15 -27.13
CA ILE A 386 -11.76 31.78 -25.76
C ILE A 386 -10.86 32.45 -24.70
N ILE A 387 -9.54 32.45 -24.92
CA ILE A 387 -8.56 33.08 -24.05
C ILE A 387 -8.80 34.59 -24.02
N ALA A 388 -9.02 35.23 -25.17
CA ALA A 388 -9.32 36.65 -25.28
C ALA A 388 -10.64 37.04 -24.62
N ALA A 389 -11.67 36.19 -24.73
CA ALA A 389 -12.98 36.42 -24.13
C ALA A 389 -13.01 36.18 -22.61
N THR A 390 -11.96 35.60 -22.03
CA THR A 390 -11.93 35.24 -20.60
C THR A 390 -10.73 35.92 -19.93
N PRO A 391 -10.89 37.14 -19.37
CA PRO A 391 -9.78 37.97 -18.87
C PRO A 391 -8.83 37.27 -17.90
N ARG A 392 -9.37 36.37 -17.05
CA ARG A 392 -8.56 35.59 -16.11
C ARG A 392 -7.79 34.44 -16.76
N LEU A 393 -8.38 33.77 -17.76
CA LEU A 393 -7.64 32.79 -18.57
C LEU A 393 -6.55 33.52 -19.35
N ARG A 394 -6.80 34.74 -19.86
CA ARG A 394 -5.75 35.58 -20.45
C ARG A 394 -4.63 35.87 -19.45
N GLU A 395 -4.91 36.29 -18.22
CA GLU A 395 -3.87 36.49 -17.20
C GLU A 395 -3.09 35.21 -16.86
N VAL A 396 -3.80 34.09 -16.71
CA VAL A 396 -3.19 32.77 -16.44
C VAL A 396 -2.36 32.29 -17.62
N PHE A 397 -2.83 32.54 -18.84
CA PHE A 397 -2.19 32.19 -20.10
C PHE A 397 -0.95 33.05 -20.34
N GLU A 398 -1.07 34.38 -20.23
CA GLU A 398 0.05 35.31 -20.32
C GLU A 398 1.06 35.11 -19.19
N GLY A 399 0.61 34.75 -18.00
CA GLY A 399 1.47 34.38 -16.88
C GLY A 399 2.23 33.09 -17.15
N ALA A 400 1.54 32.06 -17.64
CA ALA A 400 2.14 30.80 -18.06
C ALA A 400 3.15 31.04 -19.19
N LEU A 401 2.78 31.75 -20.25
CA LEU A 401 3.67 32.08 -21.37
C LEU A 401 4.94 32.82 -20.93
N ARG A 402 4.81 33.78 -19.99
CA ARG A 402 5.95 34.49 -19.40
C ARG A 402 6.86 33.59 -18.57
N GLU A 403 6.29 32.73 -17.74
CA GLU A 403 7.05 31.73 -16.95
C GLU A 403 7.74 30.69 -17.84
N LEU A 404 7.28 30.55 -19.08
CA LEU A 404 7.64 29.47 -19.98
C LEU A 404 8.61 29.87 -21.09
N GLU A 405 9.03 31.15 -21.12
CA GLU A 405 9.98 31.74 -22.07
C GLU A 405 9.58 31.56 -23.54
N ILE A 406 8.28 31.48 -23.82
CA ILE A 406 7.77 31.30 -25.20
C ILE A 406 7.57 32.65 -25.87
N ASP A 407 8.62 33.46 -25.93
CA ASP A 407 8.61 34.81 -26.52
C ASP A 407 8.28 34.81 -28.02
N GLU A 408 8.54 33.70 -28.70
CA GLU A 408 8.29 33.56 -30.14
C GLU A 408 6.81 33.29 -30.46
N VAL A 409 6.09 32.61 -29.56
CA VAL A 409 4.63 32.47 -29.64
C VAL A 409 3.96 33.83 -29.39
N MET A 410 4.51 34.68 -28.51
CA MET A 410 4.03 36.06 -28.37
C MET A 410 4.19 36.89 -29.65
N ARG A 411 5.22 36.64 -30.47
CA ARG A 411 5.39 37.33 -31.77
C ARG A 411 4.44 36.80 -32.84
N SER A 412 4.13 35.51 -32.85
CA SER A 412 3.15 34.94 -33.80
C SER A 412 1.70 35.20 -33.38
N LEU A 413 1.42 35.29 -32.07
CA LEU A 413 0.11 35.69 -31.52
C LEU A 413 -0.07 37.22 -31.49
N GLY A 414 1.00 37.98 -31.70
CA GLY A 414 1.07 39.43 -31.55
C GLY A 414 0.50 40.26 -32.70
N SER A 415 -0.14 39.66 -33.70
CA SER A 415 -0.95 40.41 -34.68
C SER A 415 -2.41 40.57 -34.23
N PHE A 416 -2.62 40.97 -32.98
CA PHE A 416 -3.90 41.49 -32.50
C PHE A 416 -3.76 43.00 -32.27
N THR A 417 -3.73 43.77 -33.36
CA THR A 417 -4.25 45.14 -33.32
C THR A 417 -5.76 45.05 -33.25
N ILE A 418 -6.32 45.30 -32.07
CA ILE A 418 -7.75 45.56 -31.89
C ILE A 418 -7.97 47.01 -32.33
N GLU A 419 -8.73 47.22 -33.41
CA GLU A 419 -9.44 48.49 -33.63
C GLU A 419 -10.64 48.62 -32.69
#